data_AF-A0A1Y6E7G3-F1
#
_entry.id   AF-A0A1Y6E7G3-F1
#
_cell.length_a   1.000
_cell.length_b   1.000
_cell.length_c   1.000
_cell.angle_alpha   90.00
_cell.angle_beta   90.00
_cell.angle_gamma   90.00
#
_symmetry.space_group_name_H-M   'P 1'
#
loop_
_entity.id
_entity.type
_entity.pdbx_description
1 polymer ?
#
loop_
_entity_poly.entity_id
_entity_poly.type
_entity_poly.pdbx_seq_one_letter_code
_entity_poly.pdbx_strand_id
1 'polypeptide(L)'
;MKYARWLLLIGIGALVLLGSAGNWSVFLNPFPVFFILFYVISGTVLTGGVKGLSATVRGAKLLRARAHMSTTTSQNLLRLFRRQLWATYSAGVVAFGIGAISIHFYASKATMTPDYSYVYAVNLVSLFYTVIIAEFVFRPLLRKLQEPFHFSI
;
A
#
# COMPACT_ATOMS: atom_id res chain seq x y z
N MET A 1 9.43 -17.99 4.88
CA MET A 1 8.34 -17.58 5.82
C MET A 1 8.78 -16.78 7.06
N LYS A 2 10.06 -16.80 7.50
CA LYS A 2 10.43 -16.22 8.81
C LYS A 2 10.01 -14.74 9.00
N TYR A 3 10.17 -13.87 8.01
CA TYR A 3 9.98 -12.42 8.19
C TYR A 3 8.56 -11.87 7.99
N ALA A 4 7.68 -12.58 7.29
CA ALA A 4 6.31 -12.09 7.05
C ALA A 4 5.45 -12.08 8.33
N ARG A 5 5.67 -13.05 9.21
CA ARG A 5 5.02 -13.13 10.53
C ARG A 5 5.46 -11.98 11.44
N TRP A 6 6.74 -11.60 11.39
CA TRP A 6 7.26 -10.47 12.16
C TRP A 6 6.70 -9.13 11.68
N LEU A 7 6.59 -8.92 10.36
CA LEU A 7 5.96 -7.70 9.81
C LEU A 7 4.48 -7.57 10.20
N LEU A 8 3.77 -8.70 10.24
CA LEU A 8 2.40 -8.82 10.75
C LEU A 8 2.29 -8.38 12.22
N LEU A 9 3.18 -8.90 13.06
CA LEU A 9 3.24 -8.56 14.48
C LEU A 9 3.63 -7.10 14.70
N ILE A 10 4.52 -6.54 13.89
CA ILE A 10 4.90 -5.12 13.94
C ILE A 10 3.72 -4.23 13.51
N GLY A 11 3.01 -4.58 12.44
CA GLY A 11 1.84 -3.83 11.97
C GLY A 11 0.67 -3.86 12.96
N ILE A 12 0.40 -5.03 13.56
CA ILE A 12 -0.60 -5.19 14.62
C ILE A 12 -0.14 -4.46 15.89
N GLY A 13 1.14 -4.58 16.26
CA GLY A 13 1.72 -3.87 17.40
C GLY A 13 1.64 -2.35 17.24
N ALA A 14 1.88 -1.83 16.03
CA ALA A 14 1.70 -0.42 15.72
C ALA A 14 0.24 0.01 15.91
N LEU A 15 -0.74 -0.75 15.39
CA LEU A 15 -2.17 -0.48 15.60
C LEU A 15 -2.59 -0.53 17.08
N VAL A 16 -2.06 -1.48 17.86
CA VAL A 16 -2.35 -1.60 19.29
C VAL A 16 -1.77 -0.44 20.07
N LEU A 17 -0.51 -0.07 19.82
CA LEU A 17 0.14 1.07 20.47
C LEU A 17 -0.57 2.38 20.13
N LEU A 18 -0.94 2.54 18.86
CA LEU A 18 -1.64 3.71 18.36
C LEU A 18 -3.09 3.80 18.87
N GLY A 19 -3.81 2.68 18.95
CA GLY A 19 -5.16 2.60 19.53
C GLY A 19 -5.17 2.80 21.05
N SER A 20 -4.11 2.41 21.74
CA SER A 20 -3.93 2.65 23.18
C SER A 20 -3.70 4.13 23.53
N ALA A 21 -3.37 4.97 22.54
CA ALA A 21 -3.24 6.42 22.70
C ALA A 21 -4.59 7.17 22.70
N GLY A 22 -5.72 6.46 22.65
CA GLY A 22 -7.01 6.97 23.11
C GLY A 22 -8.02 7.40 22.04
N ASN A 23 -7.67 7.43 20.75
CA ASN A 23 -8.63 7.80 19.71
C ASN A 23 -8.55 6.95 18.43
N TRP A 24 -9.36 5.90 18.37
CA TRP A 24 -9.48 5.00 17.21
C TRP A 24 -9.95 5.69 15.93
N SER A 25 -10.67 6.81 16.02
CA SER A 25 -11.21 7.50 14.85
C SER A 25 -10.13 8.01 13.89
N VAL A 26 -8.94 8.32 14.41
CA VAL A 26 -7.76 8.74 13.63
C VAL A 26 -7.32 7.63 12.65
N PHE A 27 -7.40 6.37 13.08
CA PHE A 27 -6.99 5.19 12.29
C PHE A 27 -8.07 4.65 11.36
N LEU A 28 -9.25 5.24 11.35
CA LEU A 28 -10.36 4.83 10.49
C LEU A 28 -10.58 5.79 9.32
N ASN A 29 -9.70 6.78 9.15
CA ASN A 29 -9.78 7.71 8.03
C ASN A 29 -9.52 7.00 6.69
N PRO A 30 -10.51 6.88 5.79
CA PRO A 30 -10.34 6.16 4.53
C PRO A 30 -9.62 6.96 3.45
N PHE A 31 -9.48 8.29 3.58
CA PHE A 31 -8.94 9.15 2.52
C PHE A 31 -7.52 8.77 2.07
N PRO A 32 -6.56 8.48 2.96
CA PRO A 32 -5.23 8.10 2.51
C PRO A 32 -5.24 6.74 1.77
N VAL A 33 -6.13 5.81 2.15
CA VAL A 33 -6.29 4.53 1.43
C VAL A 33 -6.76 4.79 0.00
N PHE A 34 -7.80 5.61 -0.19
CA PHE A 34 -8.29 5.96 -1.52
C PHE A 34 -7.23 6.66 -2.36
N PHE A 35 -6.49 7.60 -1.77
CA PHE A 35 -5.39 8.27 -2.45
C PHE A 35 -4.34 7.27 -2.95
N ILE A 36 -3.89 6.36 -2.08
CA ILE A 36 -2.89 5.34 -2.43
C ILE A 36 -3.41 4.45 -3.56
N LEU A 37 -4.66 3.99 -3.47
CA LEU A 37 -5.26 3.14 -4.50
C LEU A 37 -5.35 3.85 -5.86
N PHE A 38 -5.86 5.09 -5.89
CA PHE A 38 -5.95 5.84 -7.13
C PHE A 38 -4.58 6.17 -7.71
N TYR A 39 -3.59 6.47 -6.86
CA TYR A 39 -2.22 6.70 -7.29
C TYR A 39 -1.62 5.45 -7.95
N VAL A 40 -1.78 4.27 -7.32
CA VAL A 40 -1.29 3.01 -7.87
C VAL A 40 -2.00 2.63 -9.17
N ILE A 41 -3.33 2.82 -9.23
CA ILE A 41 -4.12 2.59 -10.45
C ILE A 41 -3.63 3.51 -11.58
N SER A 42 -3.47 4.80 -11.29
CA SER A 42 -2.99 5.80 -12.25
C SER A 42 -1.59 5.45 -12.74
N GLY A 43 -0.65 5.14 -11.85
CA GLY A 43 0.70 4.69 -12.21
C GLY A 43 0.71 3.40 -13.03
N THR A 44 -0.22 2.48 -12.76
CA THR A 44 -0.40 1.26 -13.56
C THR A 44 -0.87 1.57 -14.98
N VAL A 45 -1.84 2.48 -15.12
CA VAL A 45 -2.35 2.92 -16.42
C VAL A 45 -1.28 3.67 -17.21
N LEU A 46 -0.52 4.55 -16.57
CA LEU A 46 0.55 5.31 -17.22
C LEU A 46 1.68 4.39 -17.74
N THR A 47 1.99 3.32 -17.02
CA THR A 47 3.12 2.44 -17.37
C THR A 47 2.74 1.21 -18.19
N GLY A 48 1.49 0.76 -18.15
CA GLY A 48 1.02 -0.47 -18.79
C GLY A 48 -0.31 -0.35 -19.53
N GLY A 49 -0.89 0.85 -19.61
CA GLY A 49 -2.20 1.12 -20.18
C GLY A 49 -3.35 0.42 -19.45
N VAL A 50 -4.55 0.48 -20.04
CA VAL A 50 -5.74 -0.24 -19.55
C VAL A 50 -5.50 -1.76 -19.52
N LYS A 51 -4.70 -2.28 -20.45
CA LYS A 51 -4.30 -3.69 -20.49
C LYS A 51 -3.54 -4.10 -19.21
N GLY A 52 -2.66 -3.25 -18.69
CA GLY A 52 -1.95 -3.48 -17.42
C GLY A 52 -2.90 -3.63 -16.24
N LEU A 53 -3.95 -2.82 -16.16
CA LEU A 53 -4.96 -2.96 -15.10
C LEU A 53 -5.70 -4.29 -15.20
N SER A 54 -6.14 -4.67 -16.40
CA SER A 54 -6.80 -5.97 -16.64
C SER A 54 -5.88 -7.17 -16.34
N ALA A 55 -4.57 -7.02 -16.58
CA ALA A 55 -3.57 -8.03 -16.29
C ALA A 55 -3.34 -8.19 -14.78
N THR A 56 -3.40 -7.09 -14.03
CA THR A 56 -3.32 -7.09 -12.55
C THR A 56 -4.43 -7.93 -11.94
N VAL A 57 -5.68 -7.68 -12.34
CA VAL A 57 -6.86 -8.40 -11.82
C VAL A 57 -6.80 -9.89 -12.20
N ARG A 58 -6.51 -10.18 -13.48
CA ARG A 58 -6.38 -11.57 -13.95
C ARG A 58 -5.23 -12.31 -13.27
N GLY A 59 -4.06 -11.68 -13.14
CA GLY A 59 -2.90 -12.24 -12.47
C GLY A 59 -3.16 -12.55 -10.99
N ALA A 60 -3.83 -11.66 -10.28
CA ALA A 60 -4.23 -11.90 -8.89
C ALA A 60 -5.20 -13.10 -8.77
N LYS A 61 -6.14 -13.25 -9.71
CA LYS A 61 -7.07 -14.39 -9.75
C LYS A 61 -6.33 -15.70 -10.03
N LEU A 62 -5.42 -15.72 -11.01
CA LEU A 62 -4.61 -16.89 -11.36
C LEU A 62 -3.71 -17.33 -10.20
N LEU A 63 -3.09 -16.37 -9.48
CA LEU A 63 -2.27 -16.64 -8.29
C LEU A 63 -3.07 -17.20 -7.10
N ARG A 64 -4.36 -16.84 -6.99
CA ARG A 64 -5.26 -17.45 -5.99
C ARG A 64 -5.65 -18.86 -6.39
N ALA A 65 -5.91 -19.10 -7.68
CA ALA A 65 -6.24 -20.41 -8.22
C ALA A 65 -5.06 -21.39 -8.30
N ARG A 66 -3.82 -20.95 -7.98
CA ARG A 66 -2.58 -21.74 -8.16
C ARG A 66 -2.44 -22.30 -9.59
N ALA A 67 -3.01 -21.61 -10.57
CA ALA A 67 -3.02 -22.05 -11.95
C ALA A 67 -1.61 -21.97 -12.54
N HIS A 68 -1.23 -22.94 -13.37
CA HIS A 68 0.02 -22.86 -14.11
C HIS A 68 -0.01 -21.69 -15.09
N MET A 69 1.01 -20.84 -14.98
CA MET A 69 1.20 -19.70 -15.88
C MET A 69 2.43 -19.96 -16.73
N SER A 70 2.37 -19.59 -18.01
CA SER A 70 3.57 -19.62 -18.85
C SER A 70 4.64 -18.70 -18.27
N THR A 71 5.92 -19.06 -18.48
CA THR A 71 7.08 -18.32 -17.98
C THR A 71 7.01 -16.83 -18.36
N THR A 72 6.64 -16.53 -19.61
CA THR A 72 6.46 -15.15 -20.11
C THR A 72 5.36 -14.39 -19.39
N THR A 73 4.22 -15.03 -19.10
CA THR A 73 3.10 -14.41 -18.37
C THR A 73 3.50 -14.12 -16.92
N SER A 74 4.17 -15.06 -16.27
CA SER A 74 4.66 -14.89 -14.89
C SER A 74 5.67 -13.73 -14.81
N GLN A 75 6.63 -13.66 -15.73
CA GLN A 75 7.61 -12.56 -15.77
C GLN A 75 6.96 -11.19 -16.03
N ASN A 76 5.93 -11.12 -16.88
CA ASN A 76 5.19 -9.90 -17.12
C ASN A 76 4.41 -9.44 -15.88
N LEU A 77 3.71 -10.36 -15.21
CA LEU A 77 3.02 -10.08 -13.95
C LEU A 77 3.99 -9.67 -12.84
N LEU A 78 5.17 -10.30 -12.77
CA LEU A 78 6.20 -9.97 -11.80
C LEU A 78 6.69 -8.53 -11.98
N ARG A 79 6.97 -8.11 -13.22
CA ARG A 79 7.36 -6.73 -13.54
C ARG A 79 6.27 -5.74 -13.17
N LEU A 80 5.02 -6.07 -13.50
CA LEU A 80 3.86 -5.23 -13.21
C LEU A 80 3.65 -5.03 -11.70
N PHE A 81 3.61 -6.12 -10.92
CA PHE A 81 3.43 -6.03 -9.47
C PHE A 81 4.63 -5.37 -8.76
N ARG A 82 5.86 -5.49 -9.30
CA ARG A 82 7.02 -4.76 -8.76
C ARG A 82 6.84 -3.25 -8.92
N ARG A 83 6.36 -2.81 -10.09
CA ARG A 83 6.06 -1.39 -10.33
C ARG A 83 4.94 -0.90 -9.42
N GLN A 84 3.88 -1.69 -9.21
CA GLN A 84 2.79 -1.34 -8.30
C GLN A 84 3.23 -1.25 -6.84
N LEU A 85 4.14 -2.13 -6.40
CA LEU A 85 4.76 -2.04 -5.08
C LEU A 85 5.52 -0.72 -4.91
N TRP A 86 6.36 -0.35 -5.87
CA TRP A 86 7.07 0.93 -5.84
C TRP A 86 6.14 2.13 -5.89
N ALA A 87 5.10 2.07 -6.74
CA ALA A 87 4.06 3.10 -6.81
C ALA A 87 3.30 3.25 -5.48
N THR A 88 3.14 2.17 -4.72
CA THR A 88 2.53 2.21 -3.38
C THR A 88 3.41 3.00 -2.42
N TYR A 89 4.72 2.69 -2.36
CA TYR A 89 5.64 3.45 -1.50
C TYR A 89 5.73 4.93 -1.89
N SER A 90 5.78 5.25 -3.19
CA SER A 90 5.78 6.64 -3.64
C SER A 90 4.46 7.35 -3.31
N ALA A 91 3.32 6.68 -3.41
CA ALA A 91 2.03 7.24 -3.04
C ALA A 91 2.01 7.67 -1.57
N GLY A 92 2.57 6.86 -0.67
CA GLY A 92 2.67 7.22 0.76
C GLY A 92 3.49 8.47 1.01
N VAL A 93 4.66 8.59 0.36
CA VAL A 93 5.52 9.78 0.49
C VAL A 93 4.81 11.02 -0.05
N VAL A 94 4.14 10.91 -1.20
CA VAL A 94 3.38 12.03 -1.79
C VAL A 94 2.20 12.41 -0.91
N ALA A 95 1.44 11.45 -0.40
CA ALA A 95 0.31 11.70 0.49
C ALA A 95 0.76 12.42 1.77
N PHE A 96 1.84 11.93 2.39
CA PHE A 96 2.42 12.54 3.58
C PHE A 96 2.90 13.98 3.31
N GLY A 97 3.55 14.21 2.16
CA GLY A 97 4.02 15.53 1.74
C GLY A 97 2.87 16.51 1.53
N ILE A 98 1.80 16.10 0.84
CA ILE A 98 0.59 16.92 0.65
C ILE A 98 -0.05 17.25 2.00
N GLY A 99 -0.15 16.28 2.91
CA GLY A 99 -0.67 16.50 4.25
C GLY A 99 0.18 17.46 5.07
N ALA A 100 1.51 17.33 5.02
CA ALA A 100 2.42 18.24 5.71
C ALA A 100 2.31 19.68 5.18
N ILE A 101 2.30 19.86 3.86
CA ILE A 101 2.09 21.17 3.22
C ILE A 101 0.75 21.77 3.66
N SER A 102 -0.31 20.96 3.69
CA SER A 102 -1.65 21.39 4.10
C SER A 102 -1.66 21.86 5.56
N ILE A 103 -1.05 21.10 6.47
CA ILE A 103 -0.96 21.47 7.89
C ILE A 103 -0.27 22.83 8.03
N HIS A 104 0.90 23.02 7.41
CA HIS A 104 1.65 24.28 7.52
C HIS A 104 0.98 25.46 6.83
N PHE A 105 0.31 25.23 5.69
CA PHE A 105 -0.41 26.28 4.98
C PHE A 105 -1.58 26.81 5.81
N TYR A 106 -2.39 25.91 6.38
CA TYR A 106 -3.53 26.30 7.22
C TYR A 106 -3.12 26.78 8.61
N ALA A 107 -2.01 26.29 9.17
CA ALA A 107 -1.42 26.82 10.41
C ALA A 107 -1.23 28.34 10.37
N SER A 108 -0.79 28.85 9.22
CA SER A 108 -0.52 30.28 9.02
C SER A 108 -1.78 31.15 8.86
N LYS A 109 -2.95 30.54 8.63
CA LYS A 109 -4.21 31.23 8.28
C LYS A 109 -5.35 30.98 9.26
N ALA A 110 -5.22 30.01 10.16
CA ALA A 110 -6.31 29.60 11.02
C ALA A 110 -6.49 30.57 12.19
N THR A 111 -7.72 31.08 12.36
CA THR A 111 -8.16 31.90 13.50
C THR A 111 -8.34 31.09 14.78
N MET A 112 -8.51 29.77 14.67
CA MET A 112 -8.50 28.81 15.78
C MET A 112 -7.22 27.98 15.70
N THR A 113 -6.54 27.77 16.82
CA THR A 113 -5.37 26.89 16.89
C THR A 113 -5.81 25.43 16.77
N PRO A 114 -5.60 24.73 15.63
CA PRO A 114 -5.86 23.31 15.57
C PRO A 114 -4.90 22.58 16.51
N ASP A 115 -5.34 21.44 17.06
CA ASP A 115 -4.43 20.51 17.74
C ASP A 115 -3.48 19.91 16.70
N TYR A 116 -2.29 20.51 16.57
CA TYR A 116 -1.28 20.07 15.61
C TYR A 116 -0.91 18.61 15.81
N SER A 117 -0.88 18.12 17.05
CA SER A 117 -0.55 16.72 17.37
C SER A 117 -1.53 15.77 16.70
N TYR A 118 -2.82 16.11 16.77
CA TYR A 118 -3.89 15.35 16.12
C TYR A 118 -3.75 15.34 14.60
N VAL A 119 -3.55 16.50 13.96
CA VAL A 119 -3.50 16.57 12.49
C VAL A 119 -2.24 15.89 11.94
N TYR A 120 -1.10 15.98 12.64
CA TYR A 120 0.10 15.22 12.30
C TYR A 120 -0.08 13.71 12.47
N ALA A 121 -0.78 13.28 13.53
CA ALA A 121 -1.11 11.87 13.70
C ALA A 121 -1.96 11.34 12.53
N VAL A 122 -2.97 12.09 12.09
CA VAL A 122 -3.76 11.75 10.89
C VAL A 122 -2.88 11.70 9.64
N ASN A 123 -1.92 12.62 9.48
CA ASN A 123 -1.01 12.60 8.34
C ASN A 123 -0.11 11.36 8.33
N LEU A 124 0.39 10.92 9.49
CA LEU A 124 1.20 9.71 9.63
C LEU A 124 0.44 8.43 9.26
N VAL A 125 -0.88 8.41 9.40
CA VAL A 125 -1.72 7.27 8.97
C VAL A 125 -1.57 6.98 7.47
N SER A 126 -1.25 7.98 6.64
CA SER A 126 -0.97 7.77 5.22
C SER A 126 0.24 6.84 4.97
N LEU A 127 1.32 7.02 5.74
CA LEU A 127 2.50 6.15 5.69
C LEU A 127 2.18 4.77 6.24
N PHE A 128 1.39 4.72 7.32
CA PHE A 128 0.98 3.46 7.92
C PHE A 128 0.18 2.58 6.95
N TYR A 129 -0.84 3.13 6.29
CA TYR A 129 -1.59 2.37 5.27
C TYR A 129 -0.75 2.01 4.05
N THR A 130 0.22 2.84 3.68
CA THR A 130 1.18 2.53 2.62
C THR A 130 1.95 1.25 2.94
N VAL A 131 2.49 1.15 4.15
CA VAL A 131 3.20 -0.04 4.62
C VAL A 131 2.27 -1.25 4.65
N ILE A 132 1.04 -1.10 5.15
CA ILE A 132 0.04 -2.19 5.13
C ILE A 132 -0.17 -2.68 3.69
N ILE A 133 -0.52 -1.81 2.75
CA ILE A 133 -0.83 -2.23 1.38
C ILE A 133 0.39 -2.87 0.72
N ALA A 134 1.57 -2.29 0.89
CA ALA A 134 2.81 -2.81 0.32
C ALA A 134 3.16 -4.21 0.85
N GLU A 135 3.17 -4.39 2.17
CA GLU A 135 3.63 -5.61 2.84
C GLU A 135 2.58 -6.73 2.83
N PHE A 136 1.29 -6.39 2.88
CA PHE A 136 0.21 -7.37 2.98
C PHE A 136 -0.44 -7.71 1.64
N VAL A 137 -0.43 -6.79 0.67
CA VAL A 137 -1.04 -7.04 -0.63
C VAL A 137 0.02 -7.38 -1.67
N PHE A 138 0.97 -6.48 -1.92
CA PHE A 138 1.88 -6.63 -3.06
C PHE A 138 3.05 -7.59 -2.80
N ARG A 139 3.71 -7.53 -1.64
CA ARG A 139 4.84 -8.44 -1.35
C ARG A 139 4.47 -9.93 -1.36
N PRO A 140 3.32 -10.38 -0.82
CA PRO A 140 2.93 -11.77 -0.88
C PRO A 140 2.64 -12.23 -2.33
N LEU A 141 2.01 -11.38 -3.14
CA LEU A 141 1.76 -11.66 -4.56
C LEU A 141 3.07 -11.80 -5.34
N LEU A 142 4.04 -10.90 -5.09
CA LEU A 142 5.35 -10.97 -5.72
C LEU A 142 6.13 -12.24 -5.37
N ARG A 143 6.08 -12.68 -4.11
CA ARG A 143 6.74 -13.93 -3.71
C ARG A 143 6.12 -15.14 -4.39
N LYS A 144 4.79 -15.22 -4.47
CA LYS A 144 4.09 -16.30 -5.18
C LYS A 144 4.44 -16.39 -6.67
N LEU A 145 4.87 -15.30 -7.29
CA LEU A 145 5.34 -15.28 -8.67
C LEU A 145 6.83 -15.64 -8.82
N GLN A 146 7.62 -15.44 -7.75
CA GLN A 146 9.05 -15.72 -7.73
C GLN A 146 9.37 -17.16 -7.34
N GLU A 147 8.54 -17.78 -6.51
CA GLU A 147 8.64 -19.20 -6.21
C GLU A 147 8.21 -19.99 -7.46
N PRO A 148 9.12 -20.70 -8.14
CA PRO A 148 8.70 -21.65 -9.16
C PRO A 148 7.77 -22.66 -8.49
N PHE A 149 6.65 -22.99 -9.14
CA PHE A 149 5.79 -24.09 -8.69
C PHE A 149 6.68 -25.34 -8.58
N HIS A 150 7.09 -25.69 -7.36
CA HIS A 150 7.83 -26.92 -7.11
C HIS A 150 6.87 -28.07 -7.39
N PHE A 151 7.04 -28.68 -8.56
CA PHE A 151 6.61 -30.05 -8.79
C PHE A 151 7.48 -30.95 -7.93
N SER A 152 6.95 -31.42 -6.81
CA SER A 152 7.28 -32.76 -6.36
C SER A 152 6.53 -33.71 -7.29
N ILE A 153 7.24 -34.24 -8.27
CA ILE A 153 6.86 -35.46 -9.00
C ILE A 153 6.88 -36.61 -8.00
#